data_AF-A0A965IZL5-F1
#
_entry.id   AF-A0A965IZL5-F1
#
_cell.length_a   1.000
_cell.length_b   1.000
_cell.length_c   1.000
_cell.angle_alpha   90.00
_cell.angle_beta   90.00
_cell.angle_gamma   90.00
#
_symmetry.space_group_name_H-M   'P 1'
#
loop_
_entity.id
_entity.type
_entity.pdbx_description
1 polymer ?
#
loop_
_entity_poly.entity_id
_entity_poly.type
_entity_poly.pdbx_seq_one_letter_code
_entity_poly.pdbx_strand_id
1 'polypeptide(L)' 'MNKICPSECSSILNQGNAIILDIREQFEYDAVHINSLHIPMAQVAERVEV' A
#
# COMPACT_ATOMS: atom_id res chain seq x y z
N MET A 1 -4.48 7.14 14.82
CA MET A 1 -3.86 6.22 13.85
C MET A 1 -4.83 5.06 13.67
N ASN A 2 -5.54 5.00 12.55
CA ASN A 2 -6.52 3.95 12.28
C ASN A 2 -5.75 2.70 11.84
N LYS A 3 -5.85 1.63 12.62
CA LYS A 3 -5.22 0.35 12.33
C LYS A 3 -6.32 -0.64 11.97
N ILE A 4 -6.06 -1.48 11.00
CA ILE A 4 -6.93 -2.58 10.58
C ILE A 4 -6.13 -3.88 10.58
N CYS A 5 -6.81 -4.99 10.80
CA CYS A 5 -6.23 -6.31 10.65
C CYS A 5 -6.34 -6.82 9.20
N PRO A 6 -5.61 -7.89 8.82
CA PRO A 6 -5.62 -8.39 7.44
C PRO A 6 -7.01 -8.78 6.90
N SER A 7 -7.90 -9.32 7.74
CA SER A 7 -9.26 -9.69 7.31
C SER A 7 -10.14 -8.47 7.01
N GLU A 8 -9.98 -7.38 7.78
CA GLU A 8 -10.64 -6.11 7.50
C GLU A 8 -10.11 -5.49 6.20
N CYS A 9 -8.78 -5.54 5.98
CA CYS A 9 -8.17 -5.09 4.73
C CYS A 9 -8.77 -5.82 3.51
N SER A 10 -8.85 -7.15 3.55
CA SER A 10 -9.48 -7.95 2.49
C SER A 10 -10.94 -7.56 2.26
N SER A 11 -11.69 -7.30 3.33
CA SER A 11 -13.10 -6.89 3.25
C SER A 11 -13.27 -5.53 2.57
N ILE A 12 -12.39 -4.57 2.90
CA ILE A 12 -12.37 -3.23 2.30
C ILE A 12 -12.00 -3.32 0.81
N LEU A 13 -10.97 -4.08 0.46
CA LEU A 13 -10.55 -4.25 -0.93
C LEU A 13 -11.64 -4.85 -1.81
N ASN A 14 -12.42 -5.80 -1.27
CA ASN A 14 -13.55 -6.41 -1.97
C ASN A 14 -14.71 -5.44 -2.24
N GLN A 15 -14.77 -4.29 -1.57
CA GLN A 15 -15.75 -3.24 -1.88
C GLN A 15 -15.37 -2.42 -3.13
N GLY A 16 -14.15 -2.58 -3.64
CA GLY A 16 -13.70 -1.97 -4.90
C GLY A 16 -13.36 -0.47 -4.82
N ASN A 17 -13.34 0.11 -3.63
CA ASN A 17 -13.10 1.54 -3.40
C ASN A 17 -11.77 1.84 -2.69
N ALA A 18 -10.85 0.87 -2.66
CA ALA A 18 -9.58 0.98 -1.97
C ALA A 18 -8.41 0.45 -2.81
N ILE A 19 -7.24 1.05 -2.59
CA ILE A 19 -5.96 0.58 -3.13
C ILE A 19 -5.00 0.31 -1.97
N ILE A 20 -4.07 -0.60 -2.18
CA ILE A 20 -2.97 -0.84 -1.24
C ILE A 20 -1.76 -0.06 -1.75
N LEU A 21 -1.18 0.78 -0.90
CA LEU A 21 0.09 1.45 -1.17
C LEU A 21 1.20 0.69 -0.44
N ASP A 22 2.15 0.13 -1.18
CA ASP A 22 3.35 -0.48 -0.64
C ASP A 22 4.49 0.53 -0.69
N ILE A 23 4.96 0.93 0.50
CA ILE A 23 5.96 1.97 0.71
C ILE A 23 7.37 1.43 0.97
N ARG A 24 7.54 0.10 0.90
CA ARG A 24 8.79 -0.59 1.13
C ARG A 24 9.80 -0.32 0.01
N GLU A 25 11.05 -0.73 0.23
CA GLU A 25 12.10 -0.64 -0.79
C GLU A 25 11.83 -1.59 -1.97
N GLN A 26 12.39 -1.29 -3.13
CA GLN A 26 12.18 -2.07 -4.37
C GLN A 26 12.48 -3.56 -4.18
N PHE A 27 13.57 -3.90 -3.51
CA PHE A 27 13.97 -5.29 -3.33
C PHE A 27 12.97 -6.09 -2.45
N GLU A 28 12.27 -5.45 -1.51
CA GLU A 28 11.26 -6.11 -0.67
C GLU A 28 9.97 -6.36 -1.45
N TYR A 29 9.60 -5.41 -2.32
CA TYR A 29 8.46 -5.53 -3.21
C TYR A 29 8.69 -6.63 -4.26
N ASP A 30 9.86 -6.63 -4.90
CA ASP A 30 10.24 -7.62 -5.92
C ASP A 30 10.30 -9.04 -5.37
N ALA A 31 10.70 -9.21 -4.10
CA ALA A 31 10.75 -10.51 -3.45
C ALA A 31 9.34 -11.08 -3.23
N VAL A 32 8.41 -10.27 -2.70
CA VAL A 32 7.00 -10.64 -2.52
C VAL A 32 6.14 -9.40 -2.25
N HIS A 33 5.00 -9.34 -2.93
CA HIS A 33 3.95 -8.36 -2.68
C HIS A 33 2.58 -8.96 -2.96
N ILE A 34 1.55 -8.30 -2.43
CA ILE A 34 0.14 -8.51 -2.83
C ILE A 34 -0.21 -7.51 -3.94
N ASN A 35 -1.41 -7.58 -4.52
CA ASN A 35 -1.84 -6.63 -5.56
C ASN A 35 -1.91 -5.18 -5.02
N SER A 36 -0.77 -4.51 -5.00
CA SER A 36 -0.54 -3.19 -4.41
C SER A 36 0.23 -2.30 -5.38
N LEU A 37 0.01 -0.99 -5.25
CA LEU A 37 0.77 0.03 -5.93
C LEU A 37 2.07 0.28 -5.17
N HIS A 38 3.21 0.10 -5.83
CA HIS A 38 4.51 0.36 -5.23
C HIS A 38 4.93 1.82 -5.40
N ILE A 39 5.08 2.53 -4.29
CA ILE A 39 5.72 3.86 -4.25
C ILE A 39 6.57 3.89 -2.98
N PRO A 40 7.90 3.71 -3.08
CA PRO A 40 8.80 3.75 -1.93
C PRO A 40 8.58 5.02 -1.10
N MET A 41 8.68 4.92 0.23
CA MET A 41 8.44 6.06 1.12
C MET A 41 9.22 7.32 0.74
N ALA A 42 10.48 7.17 0.30
CA ALA A 42 11.32 8.27 -0.18
C ALA A 42 10.69 9.05 -1.35
N GLN A 43 9.89 8.37 -2.18
CA GLN A 43 9.20 8.92 -3.33
C GLN A 43 7.79 9.42 -3.01
N VAL A 44 7.17 8.91 -1.95
CA VAL A 44 5.82 9.34 -1.50
C VAL A 44 5.87 10.80 -1.08
N ALA A 45 6.85 11.20 -0.28
CA ALA A 45 6.97 12.59 0.21
C ALA A 45 7.09 13.63 -0.92
N GLU A 46 7.64 13.24 -2.08
CA GLU A 46 7.79 14.10 -3.25
C GLU A 46 6.52 14.17 -4.12
N ARG A 47 5.60 13.20 -3.98
CA ARG A 47 4.42 13.02 -4.84
C ARG A 47 3.11 13.42 -4.18
N VAL A 48 3.11 13.65 -2.88
CA VAL A 48 1.96 14.23 -2.18
C VAL A 48 2.05 15.75 -2.34
N GLU A 49 1.50 16.25 -3.45
CA GLU A 49 1.23 17.69 -3.56
C GLU A 49 0.24 18.09 -2.47
N VAL A 50 0.58 19.18 -1.76
CA VAL A 50 -0.25 19.84 -0.74
C VAL A 50 -1.28 20.75 -1.43
#